data_AF-A0A5N1K3E5-F1
#
_entry.id   AF-A0A5N1K3E5-F1
#
_cell.length_a   1.000
_cell.length_b   1.000
_cell.length_c   1.000
_cell.angle_alpha   90.00
_cell.angle_beta   90.00
_cell.angle_gamma   90.00
#
_symmetry.space_group_name_H-M   'P 1'
#
loop_
_entity.id
_entity.type
_entity.pdbx_description
1 polymer ?
#
loop_
_entity_poly.entity_id
_entity_poly.type
_entity_poly.pdbx_seq_one_letter_code
_entity_poly.pdbx_strand_id
1 'polypeptide(L)'
;MLNYTPRNWHWIASDGRIFSSVRQALVQSDNADYAAWSEKNAPTIWPRDALDQQTDASLAEVLAPYEIFVGFDALKQSMKLAIDAEAEIERPKYITPGDGQAMTYQQKVAEAQAFRAASNPQASDYPILSSEVGITADTLAEVTEIVLAAFAQWQQIGAMIEAIRLGAKRDIDAADDAATTRAIVDAIVWPSSA
;
A
#
# COMPACT_ATOMS: atom_id res chain seq x y z
N MET A 1 -19.73 13.60 -32.09
CA MET A 1 -19.70 14.06 -30.68
C MET A 1 -18.32 13.75 -30.15
N LEU A 2 -17.69 14.70 -29.45
CA LEU A 2 -16.44 14.45 -28.73
C LEU A 2 -16.76 13.48 -27.59
N ASN A 3 -16.19 12.27 -27.61
CA ASN A 3 -16.33 11.32 -26.52
C ASN A 3 -15.26 11.65 -25.47
N TYR A 4 -15.58 12.60 -24.60
CA TYR A 4 -14.72 12.94 -23.46
C TYR A 4 -14.48 11.70 -22.62
N THR A 5 -13.21 11.29 -22.55
CA THR A 5 -12.76 10.13 -21.77
C THR A 5 -11.66 10.61 -20.83
N PRO A 6 -11.94 10.89 -19.54
CA PRO A 6 -10.98 11.52 -18.63
C PRO A 6 -9.60 10.83 -18.60
N ARG A 7 -9.55 9.50 -18.69
CA ARG A 7 -8.31 8.69 -18.70
C ARG A 7 -7.60 8.64 -20.06
N ASN A 8 -8.20 9.22 -21.10
CA ASN A 8 -7.62 9.37 -22.44
C ASN A 8 -7.92 10.76 -23.01
N TRP A 9 -7.39 11.78 -22.32
CA TRP A 9 -7.63 13.18 -22.64
C TRP A 9 -6.38 14.03 -22.43
N HIS A 10 -6.41 15.24 -22.98
CA HIS A 10 -5.32 16.20 -22.88
C HIS A 10 -5.80 17.56 -22.40
N TRP A 11 -4.96 18.23 -21.60
CA TRP A 11 -5.17 19.60 -21.15
C TRP A 11 -4.02 20.47 -21.64
N ILE A 12 -4.33 21.64 -22.16
CA ILE A 12 -3.34 22.61 -22.66
C ILE A 12 -3.37 23.89 -21.85
N ALA A 13 -2.21 24.31 -21.34
CA ALA A 13 -2.04 25.61 -20.70
C ALA A 13 -1.73 26.70 -21.73
N SER A 14 -1.98 27.96 -21.39
CA SER A 14 -1.71 29.12 -22.24
C SER A 14 -0.23 29.34 -22.51
N ASP A 15 0.66 28.75 -21.69
CA ASP A 15 2.11 28.72 -21.91
C ASP A 15 2.56 27.58 -22.84
N GLY A 16 1.62 26.77 -23.34
CA GLY A 16 1.88 25.66 -24.27
C GLY A 16 2.18 24.31 -23.61
N ARG A 17 2.21 24.22 -22.28
CA ARG A 17 2.32 22.91 -21.60
C ARG A 17 1.10 22.05 -21.92
N ILE A 18 1.33 20.77 -22.23
CA ILE A 18 0.27 19.80 -22.50
C ILE A 18 0.37 18.69 -21.47
N PHE A 19 -0.68 18.47 -20.70
CA PHE A 19 -0.80 17.31 -19.81
C PHE A 19 -1.60 16.21 -20.51
N SER A 20 -1.07 14.98 -20.48
CA SER A 20 -1.75 13.78 -20.97
C SER A 20 -2.24 12.95 -19.79
N SER A 21 -3.54 12.69 -19.67
CA SER A 21 -4.05 11.81 -18.60
C SER A 21 -3.74 10.33 -18.82
N VAL A 22 -3.46 9.91 -20.06
CA VAL A 22 -2.99 8.55 -20.37
C VAL A 22 -1.63 8.32 -19.72
N ARG A 23 -0.74 9.28 -19.89
CA ARG A 23 0.64 9.22 -19.37
C ARG A 23 0.74 9.74 -17.93
N GLN A 24 -0.26 10.49 -17.46
CA GLN A 24 -0.25 11.28 -16.22
C GLN A 24 1.01 12.15 -16.10
N ALA A 25 1.39 12.76 -17.22
CA ALA A 25 2.63 13.53 -17.36
C ALA A 25 2.47 14.64 -18.40
N LEU A 26 3.37 15.61 -18.33
CA LEU A 26 3.55 16.58 -19.41
C LEU A 26 4.09 15.88 -20.65
N VAL A 27 3.56 16.23 -21.81
CA VAL A 27 4.02 15.77 -23.12
C VAL A 27 4.42 16.96 -23.98
N GLN A 28 5.37 16.73 -24.88
CA GLN A 28 5.75 17.71 -25.88
C GLN A 28 4.63 17.86 -26.93
N SER A 29 4.54 19.04 -27.55
CA SER A 29 3.52 19.32 -28.57
C SER A 29 3.70 18.53 -29.86
N ASP A 30 4.91 18.01 -30.12
CA ASP A 30 5.25 17.14 -31.25
C ASP A 30 5.13 15.64 -30.91
N ASN A 31 4.66 15.29 -29.71
CA ASN A 31 4.47 13.90 -29.32
C ASN A 31 3.50 13.19 -30.28
N ALA A 32 3.92 12.06 -30.84
CA ALA A 32 3.15 11.33 -31.85
C ALA A 32 1.76 10.88 -31.36
N ASP A 33 1.63 10.47 -30.09
CA ASP A 33 0.34 10.05 -29.52
C ASP A 33 -0.61 11.24 -29.38
N TYR A 34 -0.09 12.38 -28.92
CA TYR A 34 -0.86 13.63 -28.85
C TYR A 34 -1.29 14.10 -30.24
N ALA A 35 -0.39 14.08 -31.22
CA ALA A 35 -0.68 14.46 -32.60
C ALA A 35 -1.81 13.60 -33.18
N ALA A 36 -1.70 12.27 -33.09
CA ALA A 36 -2.74 11.34 -33.56
C ALA A 36 -4.08 11.51 -32.81
N TRP A 37 -4.03 11.78 -31.51
CA TRP A 37 -5.23 12.06 -30.71
C TRP A 37 -5.91 13.37 -31.15
N SER A 38 -5.12 14.41 -31.47
CA SER A 38 -5.58 15.76 -31.83
C SER A 38 -6.24 15.85 -33.22
N GLU A 39 -6.03 14.86 -34.09
CA GLU A 39 -6.75 14.76 -35.38
C GLU A 39 -8.27 14.63 -35.21
N LYS A 40 -8.70 14.12 -34.05
CA LYS A 40 -10.11 13.77 -33.76
C LYS A 40 -10.67 14.49 -32.54
N ASN A 41 -9.82 15.12 -31.74
CA ASN A 41 -10.18 15.71 -30.46
C ASN A 41 -9.50 17.07 -30.27
N ALA A 42 -10.07 17.91 -29.41
CA ALA A 42 -9.45 19.16 -28.99
C ALA A 42 -9.09 19.07 -27.50
N PRO A 43 -7.88 19.50 -27.08
CA PRO A 43 -7.51 19.52 -25.66
C PRO A 43 -8.40 20.48 -24.89
N THR A 44 -8.68 20.14 -23.62
CA THR A 44 -9.36 21.05 -22.71
C THR A 44 -8.38 22.13 -22.24
N ILE A 45 -8.85 23.35 -22.01
CA ILE A 45 -8.01 24.39 -21.41
C ILE A 45 -7.67 23.99 -19.97
N TRP A 46 -6.40 24.13 -19.60
CA TRP A 46 -5.93 23.89 -18.23
C TRP A 46 -6.72 24.79 -17.26
N PRO A 47 -7.30 24.24 -16.17
CA PRO A 47 -8.10 25.02 -15.22
C PRO A 47 -7.28 26.12 -14.55
N ARG A 48 -7.95 27.20 -14.16
CA ARG A 48 -7.35 28.35 -13.48
C ARG A 48 -7.77 28.39 -12.02
N ASP A 49 -6.86 28.80 -11.15
CA ASP A 49 -7.17 29.07 -9.74
C ASP A 49 -7.84 30.44 -9.54
N ALA A 50 -8.07 30.81 -8.27
CA ALA A 50 -8.64 32.11 -7.88
C ALA A 50 -7.76 33.32 -8.24
N LEU A 51 -6.48 33.10 -8.56
CA LEU A 51 -5.53 34.12 -9.03
C LEU A 51 -5.39 34.11 -10.56
N ASP A 52 -6.28 33.39 -11.26
CA ASP A 52 -6.30 33.19 -12.71
C ASP A 52 -5.08 32.42 -13.26
N GLN A 53 -4.38 31.65 -12.42
CA GLN A 53 -3.16 30.91 -12.77
C GLN A 53 -3.46 29.44 -13.12
N GLN A 54 -2.81 28.92 -14.16
CA GLN A 54 -2.90 27.52 -14.57
C GLN A 54 -1.85 26.65 -13.86
N THR A 55 -2.17 26.27 -12.64
CA THR A 55 -1.28 25.50 -11.75
C THR A 55 -1.55 24.00 -11.84
N ASP A 56 -0.56 23.19 -11.47
CA ASP A 56 -0.72 21.74 -11.35
C ASP A 56 -1.77 21.38 -10.29
N ALA A 57 -1.89 22.18 -9.22
CA ALA A 57 -2.92 22.01 -8.19
C ALA A 57 -4.34 22.18 -8.76
N SER A 58 -4.58 23.22 -9.57
CA SER A 58 -5.87 23.42 -10.23
C SER A 58 -6.23 22.26 -11.15
N LEU A 59 -5.25 21.70 -11.87
CA LEU A 59 -5.50 20.53 -12.71
C LEU A 59 -5.74 19.28 -11.87
N ALA A 60 -4.99 19.09 -10.78
CA ALA A 60 -5.16 17.97 -9.87
C ALA A 60 -6.57 17.96 -9.26
N GLU A 61 -7.13 19.10 -8.88
CA GLU A 61 -8.50 19.20 -8.35
C GLU A 61 -9.55 18.65 -9.32
N VAL A 62 -9.43 18.98 -10.61
CA VAL A 62 -10.36 18.53 -11.66
C VAL A 62 -10.18 17.03 -11.95
N LEU A 63 -8.97 16.51 -11.77
CA LEU A 63 -8.57 15.16 -12.16
C LEU A 63 -8.63 14.13 -11.03
N ALA A 64 -8.61 14.58 -9.77
CA ALA A 64 -8.68 13.74 -8.58
C ALA A 64 -9.88 12.77 -8.56
N PRO A 65 -11.11 13.18 -8.97
CA PRO A 65 -12.26 12.26 -9.01
C PRO A 65 -12.09 11.08 -9.97
N TYR A 66 -11.13 11.16 -10.89
CA TYR A 66 -10.83 10.12 -11.87
C TYR A 66 -9.53 9.35 -11.54
N GLU A 67 -8.93 9.59 -10.37
CA GLU A 67 -7.66 9.01 -9.94
C GLU A 67 -6.52 9.31 -10.94
N ILE A 68 -6.54 10.53 -11.47
CA ILE A 68 -5.50 11.03 -12.36
C ILE A 68 -4.63 12.01 -11.59
N PHE A 69 -3.36 11.66 -11.43
CA PHE A 69 -2.40 12.46 -10.67
C PHE A 69 -1.67 13.43 -11.59
N VAL A 70 -1.57 14.69 -11.16
CA VAL A 70 -0.77 15.71 -11.84
C VAL A 70 0.57 15.79 -11.13
N GLY A 71 1.63 15.45 -11.86
CA GLY A 71 2.98 15.41 -11.33
C GLY A 71 3.40 14.00 -10.86
N PHE A 72 4.67 13.68 -11.11
CA PHE A 72 5.19 12.35 -10.87
C PHE A 72 5.28 12.00 -9.37
N ASP A 73 5.61 12.98 -8.52
CA ASP A 73 5.69 12.78 -7.07
C ASP A 73 4.32 12.46 -6.45
N ALA A 74 3.26 13.08 -6.93
CA ALA A 74 1.90 12.79 -6.48
C ALA A 74 1.49 11.35 -6.82
N LEU A 75 1.84 10.87 -8.02
CA LEU A 75 1.65 9.48 -8.41
C LEU A 75 2.45 8.54 -7.49
N LYS A 76 3.75 8.79 -7.29
CA LYS A 76 4.59 7.97 -6.39
C LYS A 76 3.99 7.89 -4.99
N GLN A 77 3.54 9.01 -4.43
CA GLN A 77 2.96 9.02 -3.09
C GLN A 77 1.66 8.21 -3.02
N SER A 78 0.77 8.35 -4.00
CA SER A 78 -0.46 7.57 -4.03
C SER A 78 -0.19 6.07 -4.13
N MET A 79 0.79 5.66 -4.94
CA MET A 79 1.13 4.24 -5.12
C MET A 79 1.77 3.66 -3.86
N LYS A 80 2.59 4.44 -3.15
CA LYS A 80 3.14 4.05 -1.84
C LYS A 80 2.05 3.87 -0.78
N LEU A 81 1.01 4.72 -0.79
CA LEU A 81 -0.16 4.57 0.08
C LEU A 81 -0.99 3.32 -0.26
N ALA A 82 -1.15 3.01 -1.55
CA ALA A 82 -1.83 1.79 -1.98
C ALA A 82 -1.10 0.54 -1.47
N ILE A 83 0.24 0.50 -1.58
CA ILE A 83 1.07 -0.58 -1.03
C ILE A 83 0.90 -0.73 0.49
N ASP A 84 0.86 0.39 1.22
CA ASP A 84 0.65 0.36 2.67
C ASP A 84 -0.74 -0.20 3.03
N ALA A 85 -1.77 0.17 2.27
CA ALA A 85 -3.13 -0.34 2.44
C ALA A 85 -3.26 -1.83 2.08
N GLU A 86 -2.64 -2.27 0.98
CA GLU A 86 -2.60 -3.68 0.59
C GLU A 86 -1.90 -4.52 1.64
N ALA A 87 -0.74 -4.08 2.14
CA ALA A 87 -0.05 -4.78 3.23
C ALA A 87 -0.95 -4.95 4.47
N GLU A 88 -1.77 -3.94 4.78
CA GLU A 88 -2.73 -4.02 5.89
C GLU A 88 -3.91 -4.96 5.61
N ILE A 89 -4.34 -5.10 4.36
CA ILE A 89 -5.34 -6.10 3.94
C ILE A 89 -4.76 -7.53 4.03
N GLU A 90 -3.44 -7.69 3.81
CA GLU A 90 -2.79 -9.00 3.85
C GLU A 90 -2.59 -9.54 5.27
N ARG A 91 -2.24 -8.69 6.24
CA ARG A 91 -1.92 -9.15 7.62
C ARG A 91 -3.06 -9.97 8.27
N PRO A 92 -4.35 -9.56 8.20
CA PRO A 92 -5.46 -10.30 8.80
C PRO A 92 -5.68 -11.71 8.27
N LYS A 93 -5.03 -12.12 7.16
CA LYS A 93 -5.05 -13.51 6.69
C LYS A 93 -4.29 -14.46 7.62
N TYR A 94 -3.42 -13.91 8.47
CA TYR A 94 -2.49 -14.66 9.33
C TYR A 94 -2.66 -14.35 10.83
N ILE A 95 -3.32 -13.25 11.16
CA ILE A 95 -3.56 -12.82 12.54
C ILE A 95 -4.99 -12.31 12.74
N THR A 96 -5.46 -12.34 13.97
CA THR A 96 -6.74 -11.71 14.34
C THR A 96 -6.54 -10.20 14.55
N PRO A 97 -7.28 -9.33 13.86
CA PRO A 97 -7.16 -7.89 14.00
C PRO A 97 -7.76 -7.37 15.32
N GLY A 98 -7.31 -6.19 15.75
CA GLY A 98 -7.87 -5.44 16.89
C GLY A 98 -6.87 -5.20 18.01
N ASP A 99 -6.84 -3.97 18.54
CA ASP A 99 -5.80 -3.53 19.51
C ASP A 99 -5.80 -4.35 20.80
N GLY A 100 -6.98 -4.59 21.40
CA GLY A 100 -7.08 -5.41 22.61
C GLY A 100 -6.69 -6.88 22.38
N GLN A 101 -6.95 -7.40 21.17
CA GLN A 101 -6.55 -8.74 20.78
C GLN A 101 -5.03 -8.82 20.59
N ALA A 102 -4.43 -7.81 19.95
CA ALA A 102 -2.98 -7.70 19.78
C ALA A 102 -2.25 -7.65 21.14
N MET A 103 -2.75 -6.85 22.09
CA MET A 103 -2.21 -6.81 23.46
C MET A 103 -2.26 -8.20 24.12
N THR A 104 -3.37 -8.92 23.96
CA THR A 104 -3.52 -10.28 24.49
C THR A 104 -2.50 -11.25 23.88
N TYR A 105 -2.29 -11.22 22.56
CA TYR A 105 -1.29 -12.08 21.92
C TYR A 105 0.14 -11.72 22.31
N GLN A 106 0.47 -10.43 22.43
CA GLN A 106 1.78 -9.98 22.89
C GLN A 106 2.08 -10.49 24.30
N GLN A 107 1.10 -10.41 25.20
CA GLN A 107 1.23 -10.93 26.57
C GLN A 107 1.39 -12.46 26.58
N LYS A 108 0.65 -13.20 25.75
CA LYS A 108 0.82 -14.67 25.61
C LYS A 108 2.24 -15.03 25.20
N VAL A 109 2.81 -14.34 24.22
CA VAL A 109 4.18 -14.60 23.75
C VAL A 109 5.20 -14.27 24.85
N ALA A 110 5.02 -13.16 25.57
CA ALA A 110 5.89 -12.79 26.68
C ALA A 110 5.88 -13.85 27.80
N GLU A 111 4.69 -14.32 28.20
CA GLU A 111 4.55 -15.40 29.18
C GLU A 111 5.16 -16.71 28.68
N ALA A 112 4.95 -17.06 27.41
CA ALA A 112 5.46 -18.29 26.82
C ALA A 112 7.00 -18.33 26.80
N GLN A 113 7.62 -17.20 26.43
CA GLN A 113 9.07 -17.04 26.46
C GLN A 113 9.61 -17.13 27.90
N ALA A 114 8.93 -16.48 28.85
CA ALA A 114 9.33 -16.51 30.27
C ALA A 114 9.16 -17.91 30.88
N PHE A 115 8.10 -18.65 30.53
CA PHE A 115 7.88 -20.03 30.95
C PHE A 115 9.01 -20.93 30.44
N ARG A 116 9.36 -20.81 29.16
CA ARG A 116 10.43 -21.61 28.53
C ARG A 116 11.81 -21.34 29.11
N ALA A 117 12.06 -20.13 29.61
CA ALA A 117 13.34 -19.75 30.22
C ALA A 117 13.44 -20.12 31.71
N ALA A 118 12.33 -20.38 32.39
CA ALA A 118 12.31 -20.65 33.82
C ALA A 118 12.75 -22.09 34.15
N SER A 119 13.55 -22.25 35.20
CA SER A 119 14.01 -23.58 35.65
C SER A 119 12.96 -24.34 36.48
N ASN A 120 12.02 -23.64 37.10
CA ASN A 120 10.93 -24.22 37.89
C ASN A 120 9.66 -23.35 37.77
N PRO A 121 9.07 -23.25 36.57
CA PRO A 121 7.94 -22.35 36.32
C PRO A 121 6.73 -22.73 37.19
N GLN A 122 6.09 -21.72 37.80
CA GLN A 122 4.82 -21.90 38.51
C GLN A 122 3.69 -21.35 37.65
N ALA A 123 2.59 -22.10 37.51
CA ALA A 123 1.46 -21.67 36.67
C ALA A 123 0.89 -20.29 37.05
N SER A 124 0.94 -19.92 38.35
CA SER A 124 0.52 -18.61 38.84
C SER A 124 1.27 -17.43 38.23
N ASP A 125 2.48 -17.66 37.69
CA ASP A 125 3.32 -16.62 37.09
C ASP A 125 2.94 -16.36 35.62
N TYR A 126 2.08 -17.20 35.04
CA TYR A 126 1.65 -17.16 33.64
C TYR A 126 0.11 -17.22 33.54
N PRO A 127 -0.61 -16.23 34.09
CA PRO A 127 -2.06 -16.28 34.22
C PRO A 127 -2.79 -16.30 32.87
N ILE A 128 -2.26 -15.64 31.83
CA ILE A 128 -2.89 -15.63 30.52
C ILE A 128 -2.74 -17.00 29.85
N LEU A 129 -1.55 -17.59 29.87
CA LEU A 129 -1.37 -18.94 29.31
C LEU A 129 -2.10 -20.02 30.10
N SER A 130 -2.09 -19.92 31.44
CA SER A 130 -2.78 -20.88 32.31
C SER A 130 -4.28 -20.89 32.06
N SER A 131 -4.88 -19.78 31.61
CA SER A 131 -6.29 -19.70 31.27
C SER A 131 -6.69 -20.54 30.04
N GLU A 132 -5.72 -20.99 29.24
CA GLU A 132 -5.96 -21.81 28.04
C GLU A 132 -5.75 -23.32 28.26
N VAL A 133 -5.29 -23.72 29.45
CA VAL A 133 -5.11 -25.13 29.78
C VAL A 133 -6.46 -25.83 29.80
N GLY A 134 -6.58 -26.94 29.07
CA GLY A 134 -7.82 -27.66 28.82
C GLY A 134 -8.70 -27.07 27.71
N ILE A 135 -8.29 -25.96 27.09
CA ILE A 135 -8.97 -25.33 25.94
C ILE A 135 -8.12 -25.46 24.69
N THR A 136 -6.88 -24.97 24.75
CA THR A 136 -5.93 -25.01 23.62
C THR A 136 -5.11 -26.30 23.65
N ALA A 137 -4.67 -26.74 24.83
CA ALA A 137 -3.96 -28.01 25.06
C ALA A 137 -4.08 -28.46 26.53
N ASP A 138 -3.68 -29.69 26.83
CA ASP A 138 -3.89 -30.31 28.14
C ASP A 138 -2.94 -29.78 29.23
N THR A 139 -1.77 -29.26 28.84
CA THR A 139 -0.76 -28.75 29.78
C THR A 139 -0.28 -27.35 29.41
N LEU A 140 0.20 -26.60 30.43
CA LEU A 140 0.77 -25.27 30.23
C LEU A 140 2.01 -25.28 29.31
N ALA A 141 2.78 -26.37 29.33
CA ALA A 141 3.92 -26.56 28.44
C ALA A 141 3.48 -26.73 26.97
N GLU A 142 2.43 -27.51 26.71
CA GLU A 142 1.88 -27.67 25.35
C GLU A 142 1.25 -26.37 24.84
N VAL A 143 0.51 -25.63 25.69
CA VAL A 143 0.00 -24.30 25.34
C VAL A 143 1.15 -23.36 24.97
N THR A 144 2.24 -23.37 25.74
CA THR A 144 3.45 -22.57 25.48
C THR A 144 4.04 -22.89 24.10
N GLU A 145 4.21 -24.17 23.76
CA GLU A 145 4.76 -24.56 22.46
C GLU A 145 3.84 -24.15 21.30
N ILE A 146 2.52 -24.28 21.45
CA ILE A 146 1.55 -23.83 20.44
C ILE A 146 1.64 -22.31 20.21
N VAL A 147 1.69 -21.53 21.29
CA VAL A 147 1.82 -20.06 21.21
C VAL A 147 3.14 -19.64 20.54
N LEU A 148 4.25 -20.26 20.92
CA LEU A 148 5.56 -19.95 20.32
C LEU A 148 5.64 -20.37 18.86
N ALA A 149 5.03 -21.50 18.49
CA ALA A 149 4.96 -21.94 17.10
C ALA A 149 4.14 -20.97 16.24
N ALA A 150 2.97 -20.54 16.72
CA ALA A 150 2.14 -19.54 16.04
C ALA A 150 2.88 -18.19 15.90
N PHE A 151 3.58 -17.76 16.96
CA PHE A 151 4.39 -16.55 16.92
C PHE A 151 5.54 -16.65 15.90
N ALA A 152 6.25 -17.77 15.84
CA ALA A 152 7.32 -17.97 14.88
C ALA A 152 6.81 -17.93 13.44
N GLN A 153 5.65 -18.54 13.17
CA GLN A 153 5.00 -18.47 11.85
C GLN A 153 4.63 -17.02 11.50
N TRP A 154 4.02 -16.28 12.44
CA TRP A 154 3.71 -14.86 12.23
C TRP A 154 4.96 -14.03 11.97
N GLN A 155 6.05 -14.23 12.70
CA GLN A 155 7.29 -13.48 12.49
C GLN A 155 7.83 -13.67 11.07
N GLN A 156 7.81 -14.90 10.55
CA GLN A 156 8.26 -15.19 9.19
C GLN A 156 7.39 -14.46 8.16
N ILE A 157 6.07 -14.63 8.24
CA ILE A 157 5.13 -14.05 7.27
C ILE A 157 5.11 -12.52 7.37
N GLY A 158 5.07 -11.97 8.59
CA GLY A 158 5.11 -10.54 8.83
C GLY A 158 6.38 -9.89 8.29
N ALA A 159 7.54 -10.55 8.43
CA ALA A 159 8.79 -10.08 7.85
C ALA A 159 8.77 -10.11 6.30
N MET A 160 8.17 -11.14 5.69
CA MET A 160 8.01 -11.21 4.23
C MET A 160 7.10 -10.09 3.70
N ILE A 161 5.95 -9.86 4.33
CA ILE A 161 5.04 -8.75 4.00
C ILE A 161 5.79 -7.43 4.10
N GLU A 162 6.51 -7.21 5.19
CA GLU A 162 7.24 -5.96 5.41
C GLU A 162 8.37 -5.74 4.39
N ALA A 163 9.11 -6.79 4.04
CA ALA A 163 10.15 -6.74 3.02
C ALA A 163 9.59 -6.38 1.63
N ILE A 164 8.45 -6.96 1.24
CA ILE A 164 7.76 -6.63 -0.01
C ILE A 164 7.30 -5.17 0.02
N ARG A 165 6.63 -4.76 1.09
CA ARG A 165 6.11 -3.40 1.28
C ARG A 165 7.22 -2.35 1.14
N LEU A 166 8.31 -2.51 1.89
CA LEU A 166 9.42 -1.56 1.86
C LEU A 166 10.23 -1.64 0.56
N GLY A 167 10.40 -2.84 -0.01
CA GLY A 167 11.08 -3.05 -1.28
C GLY A 167 10.36 -2.35 -2.43
N ALA A 168 9.05 -2.53 -2.55
CA ALA A 168 8.25 -1.89 -3.59
C ALA A 168 8.27 -0.35 -3.45
N LYS A 169 8.20 0.18 -2.22
CA LYS A 169 8.29 1.63 -1.98
C LYS A 169 9.65 2.21 -2.39
N ARG A 170 10.75 1.50 -2.08
CA ARG A 170 12.09 1.85 -2.56
C ARG A 170 12.15 1.87 -4.09
N ASP A 171 11.57 0.87 -4.74
CA ASP A 171 11.60 0.78 -6.20
C ASP A 171 10.76 1.89 -6.86
N ILE A 172 9.63 2.28 -6.24
CA ILE A 172 8.85 3.45 -6.67
C ILE A 172 9.67 4.74 -6.55
N ASP A 173 10.41 4.91 -5.46
CA ASP A 173 11.28 6.09 -5.30
C ASP A 173 12.33 6.18 -6.40
N ALA A 174 12.87 5.03 -6.84
CA ALA A 174 13.85 4.93 -7.90
C ALA A 174 13.26 4.98 -9.33
N ALA A 175 11.94 4.87 -9.51
CA ALA A 175 11.32 4.91 -10.83
C ALA A 175 11.44 6.31 -11.47
N ASP A 176 11.68 6.35 -12.78
CA ASP A 176 11.82 7.59 -13.56
C ASP A 176 10.53 8.03 -14.28
N ASP A 177 9.55 7.12 -14.37
CA ASP A 177 8.31 7.38 -15.09
C ASP A 177 7.09 6.67 -14.49
N ALA A 178 5.92 7.12 -14.92
CA ALA A 178 4.62 6.69 -14.44
C ALA A 178 4.26 5.24 -14.84
N ALA A 179 4.79 4.72 -15.95
CA ALA A 179 4.54 3.35 -16.37
C ALA A 179 5.33 2.38 -15.48
N THR A 180 6.60 2.67 -15.24
CA THR A 180 7.48 1.92 -14.33
C THR A 180 6.92 1.89 -12.92
N THR A 181 6.46 3.04 -12.39
CA THR A 181 5.83 3.09 -11.05
C THR A 181 4.62 2.17 -10.92
N ARG A 182 3.75 2.10 -11.93
CA ARG A 182 2.58 1.20 -11.90
C ARG A 182 2.97 -0.27 -12.01
N ALA A 183 3.91 -0.58 -12.90
CA ALA A 183 4.40 -1.93 -13.08
C ALA A 183 4.99 -2.51 -11.78
N ILE A 184 5.59 -1.68 -10.92
CA ILE A 184 6.07 -2.12 -9.60
C ILE A 184 4.91 -2.60 -8.72
N VAL A 185 3.81 -1.85 -8.68
CA VAL A 185 2.61 -2.22 -7.90
C VAL A 185 1.97 -3.49 -8.47
N ASP A 186 1.76 -3.53 -9.79
CA ASP A 186 1.15 -4.68 -10.48
C ASP A 186 1.95 -5.98 -10.32
N ALA A 187 3.27 -5.87 -10.11
CA ALA A 187 4.17 -7.00 -9.91
C ALA A 187 4.23 -7.52 -8.46
N ILE A 188 3.54 -6.86 -7.51
CA ILE A 188 3.54 -7.29 -6.12
C ILE A 188 2.86 -8.66 -6.00
N VAL A 189 3.59 -9.60 -5.42
CA VAL A 189 3.07 -10.92 -5.03
C VAL A 189 3.24 -11.06 -3.54
N TRP A 190 2.13 -10.96 -2.81
CA TRP A 190 2.10 -11.17 -1.37
C TRP A 190 2.34 -12.64 -1.02
N PRO A 191 2.94 -12.92 0.16
CA PRO A 191 3.18 -14.29 0.58
C PRO A 191 1.84 -15.02 0.76
N SER A 192 1.81 -16.30 0.39
CA SER A 192 0.75 -17.24 0.73
C SER A 192 1.23 -18.18 1.85
N SER A 193 0.33 -18.61 2.74
CA SER A 193 0.58 -19.80 3.56
C SER A 193 0.84 -20.99 2.65
N ALA A 194 1.98 -21.67 2.83
CA ALA A 194 2.26 -22.96 2.20
C ALA A 194 1.32 -24.05 2.73
#